data_AF-A0A351AF54-F1
#
_entry.id   AF-A0A351AF54-F1
#
_cell.length_a   1.000
_cell.length_b   1.000
_cell.length_c   1.000
_cell.angle_alpha   90.00
_cell.angle_beta   90.00
_cell.angle_gamma   90.00
#
_symmetry.space_group_name_H-M   'P 1'
#
loop_
_entity.id
_entity.type
_entity.pdbx_description
1 polymer ?
#
loop_
_entity_poly.entity_id
_entity_poly.type
_entity_poly.pdbx_seq_one_letter_code
_entity_poly.pdbx_strand_id
1 'polypeptide(L)'
;MGGGALGTGFAPLSLGSSPESETVIIMNLSRISLLALTAALGAASMANNNLPVNQILTATQGDELSLVSLTMTGTGVVFTEEDFRRWEDARLATGGKTYGWIDPIKRDMNTSGNKYAVNPDRRDNAKPMAGESSSTGTLREVFTARPLDYILDSEDCASWSLDLKLGNGQYIKSDKNSKTPEIAILERGMNSDLKVKAIVSNGGQITTTKSVFLSRTAQRYTNFKMDTLEIAGAQKVGVWGLSLDSFGPIEGQVIGLQISSDASYGGPDLVGVATNAVPEPGTMIALGAGLAALARRRRKTA
;
A
#
# COMPACT_ATOMS: atom_id res chain seq x y z
N MET A 1 -72.55 -0.06 23.06
CA MET A 1 -72.92 0.55 24.36
C MET A 1 -71.73 1.37 24.84
N GLY A 2 -71.92 2.67 25.08
CA GLY A 2 -70.94 3.66 25.62
C GLY A 2 -69.83 4.05 24.64
N GLY A 3 -69.63 5.31 24.22
CA GLY A 3 -69.51 6.56 25.00
C GLY A 3 -68.01 6.91 25.09
N GLY A 4 -67.47 8.09 24.80
CA GLY A 4 -68.00 9.42 24.51
C GLY A 4 -66.88 10.30 23.94
N ALA A 5 -67.28 11.47 23.44
CA ALA A 5 -66.45 12.47 22.76
C ALA A 5 -66.14 13.69 23.67
N LEU A 6 -65.48 14.68 23.08
CA LEU A 6 -65.25 16.08 23.50
C LEU A 6 -63.94 16.28 24.29
N GLY A 7 -63.01 17.18 23.98
CA GLY A 7 -63.01 18.36 23.10
C GLY A 7 -62.87 19.64 23.94
N THR A 8 -61.70 20.30 23.93
CA THR A 8 -61.45 21.70 24.35
C THR A 8 -60.11 22.16 23.72
N GLY A 9 -59.87 23.37 23.22
CA GLY A 9 -60.64 24.60 23.22
C GLY A 9 -59.91 25.73 23.98
N PHE A 10 -59.17 26.57 23.24
CA PHE A 10 -58.83 27.98 23.49
C PHE A 10 -57.87 28.42 24.63
N ALA A 11 -56.87 29.22 24.23
CA ALA A 11 -56.09 30.19 25.02
C ALA A 11 -56.98 31.39 25.44
N PRO A 12 -56.62 32.28 26.40
CA PRO A 12 -55.56 33.30 26.20
C PRO A 12 -54.89 33.81 27.51
N LEU A 13 -54.15 34.93 27.39
CA LEU A 13 -53.90 36.02 28.35
C LEU A 13 -52.46 36.25 28.84
N SER A 14 -52.27 37.54 29.13
CA SER A 14 -51.08 38.38 29.14
C SER A 14 -51.07 39.22 30.42
N LEU A 15 -49.92 39.79 30.75
CA LEU A 15 -49.61 40.95 31.62
C LEU A 15 -49.42 40.76 33.14
N GLY A 16 -48.36 41.44 33.63
CA GLY A 16 -48.10 41.88 35.01
C GLY A 16 -46.80 41.28 35.59
N SER A 17 -45.64 41.94 35.71
CA SER A 17 -45.21 43.21 36.35
C SER A 17 -44.55 43.01 37.75
N SER A 18 -43.21 43.19 37.79
CA SER A 18 -42.37 43.79 38.87
C SER A 18 -42.26 43.10 40.26
N PRO A 19 -41.30 43.48 41.15
CA PRO A 19 -39.86 43.75 40.99
C PRO A 19 -38.98 43.06 42.10
N GLU A 20 -37.68 43.38 42.08
CA GLU A 20 -36.70 43.34 43.19
C GLU A 20 -36.13 41.99 43.68
N SER A 21 -34.81 41.82 43.50
CA SER A 21 -33.86 41.79 44.62
C SER A 21 -32.45 41.68 44.07
N GLU A 22 -31.65 42.70 44.35
CA GLU A 22 -30.20 42.72 44.16
C GLU A 22 -29.55 41.62 45.00
N THR A 23 -28.74 40.78 44.38
CA THR A 23 -27.64 40.11 45.09
C THR A 23 -26.39 40.32 44.27
N VAL A 24 -25.60 41.30 44.72
CA VAL A 24 -24.25 41.57 44.29
C VAL A 24 -23.37 40.38 44.69
N ILE A 25 -23.04 39.51 43.74
CA ILE A 25 -21.96 38.53 43.91
C ILE A 25 -20.70 39.15 43.31
N ILE A 26 -19.83 39.66 44.18
CA ILE A 26 -18.43 39.95 43.84
C ILE A 26 -17.74 38.60 43.65
N MET A 27 -17.74 38.09 42.41
CA MET A 27 -16.89 36.96 42.03
C MET A 27 -15.51 37.48 41.65
N ASN A 28 -14.56 37.10 42.49
CA ASN A 28 -13.13 37.28 42.35
C ASN A 28 -12.66 36.77 40.97
N LEU A 29 -12.18 37.69 40.11
CA LEU A 29 -11.56 37.39 38.82
C LEU A 29 -10.18 36.74 39.04
N SER A 30 -10.17 35.45 39.40
CA SER A 30 -8.96 34.64 39.34
C SER A 30 -9.07 33.65 38.18
N ARG A 31 -8.27 33.90 37.15
CA ARG A 31 -7.84 32.95 36.10
C ARG A 31 -8.95 32.50 35.14
N ILE A 32 -9.20 33.32 34.13
CA ILE A 32 -9.66 32.82 32.82
C ILE A 32 -8.50 32.04 32.23
N SER A 33 -8.47 30.72 32.44
CA SER A 33 -7.72 29.84 31.57
C SER A 33 -8.38 29.92 30.20
N LEU A 34 -7.74 30.65 29.29
CA LEU A 34 -8.04 30.67 27.87
C LEU A 34 -7.84 29.24 27.35
N LEU A 35 -8.90 28.43 27.40
CA LEU A 35 -8.95 27.17 26.70
C LEU A 35 -9.06 27.54 25.22
N ALA A 36 -7.91 27.75 24.58
CA ALA A 36 -7.82 27.83 23.15
C ALA A 36 -8.27 26.46 22.61
N LEU A 37 -9.54 26.38 22.21
CA LEU A 37 -10.04 25.30 21.39
C LEU A 37 -9.38 25.48 20.01
N THR A 38 -8.15 25.00 19.89
CA THR A 38 -7.51 24.83 18.61
C THR A 38 -8.27 23.70 17.92
N ALA A 39 -9.29 24.06 17.16
CA ALA A 39 -9.81 23.18 16.13
C ALA A 39 -8.63 22.95 15.17
N ALA A 40 -7.89 21.87 15.41
CA ALA A 40 -6.93 21.34 14.45
C ALA A 40 -7.76 20.87 13.25
N LEU A 41 -8.03 21.80 12.34
CA LEU A 41 -8.24 21.49 10.94
C LEU A 41 -6.96 20.79 10.50
N GLY A 42 -6.97 19.46 10.64
CA GLY A 42 -6.01 18.58 10.00
C GLY A 42 -6.23 18.70 8.51
N ALA A 43 -5.72 19.77 7.91
CA ALA A 43 -5.30 19.72 6.52
C ALA A 43 -4.28 18.59 6.49
N ALA A 44 -4.71 17.41 6.01
CA ALA A 44 -3.79 16.40 5.58
C ALA A 44 -2.85 17.12 4.62
N SER A 45 -1.62 17.40 5.07
CA SER A 45 -0.63 17.87 4.14
C SER A 45 -0.54 16.76 3.12
N MET A 46 -0.99 17.06 1.91
CA MET A 46 -0.65 16.25 0.75
C MET A 46 0.84 16.49 0.58
N ALA A 47 1.65 15.83 1.42
CA ALA A 47 3.04 15.60 1.14
C ALA A 47 3.07 15.10 -0.30
N ASN A 48 3.92 15.73 -1.11
CA ASN A 48 3.96 15.51 -2.54
C ASN A 48 4.58 14.12 -2.78
N ASN A 49 3.79 13.07 -2.52
CA ASN A 49 4.21 11.67 -2.42
C ASN A 49 4.44 11.01 -3.79
N ASN A 50 4.72 11.82 -4.81
CA ASN A 50 4.78 11.42 -6.21
C ASN A 50 6.02 12.02 -6.83
N LEU A 51 7.13 11.36 -6.56
CA LEU A 51 8.42 11.76 -7.13
C LEU A 51 8.43 11.41 -8.63
N PRO A 52 8.92 12.31 -9.50
CA PRO A 52 8.85 12.12 -10.93
C PRO A 52 9.69 10.90 -11.36
N VAL A 53 9.22 10.14 -12.34
CA VAL A 53 9.88 8.94 -12.89
C VAL A 53 10.33 9.24 -14.31
N ASN A 54 11.50 8.70 -14.70
CA ASN A 54 12.09 8.97 -16.01
C ASN A 54 11.76 7.86 -17.00
N GLN A 55 12.18 6.64 -16.67
CA GLN A 55 12.18 5.54 -17.63
C GLN A 55 12.29 4.19 -16.91
N ILE A 56 11.49 3.23 -17.37
CA ILE A 56 11.76 1.80 -17.19
C ILE A 56 12.56 1.31 -18.40
N LEU A 57 13.68 0.64 -18.12
CA LEU A 57 14.51 -0.01 -19.10
C LEU A 57 14.31 -1.51 -18.97
N THR A 58 13.94 -2.14 -20.06
CA THR A 58 13.72 -3.58 -20.13
C THR A 58 14.65 -4.19 -21.16
N ALA A 59 14.96 -5.47 -20.96
CA ALA A 59 15.66 -6.30 -21.92
C ALA A 59 14.79 -7.53 -22.19
N THR A 60 14.77 -7.99 -23.43
CA THR A 60 14.04 -9.19 -23.80
C THR A 60 15.03 -10.34 -23.98
N GLN A 61 14.77 -11.48 -23.34
CA GLN A 61 15.51 -12.73 -23.58
C GLN A 61 14.53 -13.81 -24.03
N GLY A 62 14.40 -13.99 -25.35
CA GLY A 62 13.34 -14.83 -25.93
C GLY A 62 11.98 -14.14 -25.82
N ASP A 63 10.99 -14.83 -25.25
CA ASP A 63 9.65 -14.26 -25.00
C ASP A 63 9.56 -13.54 -23.65
N GLU A 64 10.59 -13.68 -22.80
CA GLU A 64 10.60 -13.19 -21.43
C GLU A 64 11.15 -11.77 -21.35
N LEU A 65 10.50 -10.95 -20.50
CA LEU A 65 10.89 -9.57 -20.27
C LEU A 65 11.64 -9.49 -18.94
N SER A 66 12.85 -8.96 -18.97
CA SER A 66 13.63 -8.65 -17.77
C SER A 66 13.64 -7.15 -17.55
N LEU A 67 13.41 -6.75 -16.29
CA LEU A 67 13.62 -5.38 -15.85
C LEU A 67 15.13 -5.14 -15.69
N VAL A 68 15.70 -4.25 -16.49
CA VAL A 68 17.09 -3.82 -16.29
C VAL A 68 17.13 -2.79 -15.18
N SER A 69 16.29 -1.75 -15.28
CA SER A 69 16.24 -0.69 -14.28
C SER A 69 14.95 0.12 -14.36
N LEU A 70 14.50 0.63 -13.24
CA LEU A 70 13.51 1.69 -13.12
C LEU A 70 14.18 2.90 -12.46
N THR A 71 14.20 4.03 -13.17
CA THR A 71 14.90 5.24 -12.72
C THR A 71 13.93 6.35 -12.34
N MET A 72 14.20 7.00 -11.22
CA MET A 72 13.36 8.04 -10.65
C MET A 72 14.00 9.43 -10.90
N THR A 73 13.34 10.26 -11.70
CA THR A 73 13.83 11.56 -12.17
C THR A 73 14.26 12.46 -11.01
N GLY A 74 15.49 12.97 -11.08
CA GLY A 74 16.00 13.94 -10.11
C GLY A 74 16.37 13.38 -8.74
N THR A 75 16.34 12.05 -8.55
CA THR A 75 16.61 11.42 -7.25
C THR A 75 17.91 10.59 -7.22
N GLY A 76 18.41 10.16 -8.39
CA GLY A 76 19.52 9.21 -8.50
C GLY A 76 19.16 7.77 -8.09
N VAL A 77 17.92 7.52 -7.66
CA VAL A 77 17.44 6.19 -7.27
C VAL A 77 17.21 5.34 -8.52
N VAL A 78 17.73 4.12 -8.46
CA VAL A 78 17.58 3.08 -9.48
C VAL A 78 17.08 1.82 -8.79
N PHE A 79 15.88 1.36 -9.16
CA PHE A 79 15.41 0.03 -8.79
C PHE A 79 15.78 -0.96 -9.89
N THR A 80 16.26 -2.12 -9.48
CA THR A 80 16.66 -3.23 -10.35
C THR A 80 15.66 -4.37 -10.23
N GLU A 81 15.83 -5.42 -11.03
CA GLU A 81 15.01 -6.65 -10.91
C GLU A 81 15.02 -7.24 -9.49
N GLU A 82 16.16 -7.17 -8.79
CA GLU A 82 16.31 -7.72 -7.45
C GLU A 82 15.42 -6.99 -6.43
N ASP A 83 15.24 -5.67 -6.59
CA ASP A 83 14.44 -4.85 -5.68
C ASP A 83 12.94 -5.18 -5.74
N PHE A 84 12.48 -5.72 -6.87
CA PHE A 84 11.12 -6.24 -7.02
C PHE A 84 10.93 -7.65 -6.45
N ARG A 85 12.02 -8.39 -6.25
CA ARG A 85 12.01 -9.79 -5.80
C ARG A 85 12.32 -9.95 -4.30
N ARG A 86 12.34 -8.86 -3.53
CA ARG A 86 12.65 -8.84 -2.09
C ARG A 86 11.56 -9.46 -1.20
N TRP A 87 10.37 -9.68 -1.75
CA TRP A 87 9.22 -10.20 -1.00
C TRP A 87 9.34 -11.72 -0.82
N GLU A 88 9.14 -12.21 0.40
CA GLU A 88 9.18 -13.65 0.71
C GLU A 88 7.84 -14.20 1.20
N ASP A 89 6.90 -13.32 1.53
CA ASP A 89 5.56 -13.67 1.98
C ASP A 89 4.55 -12.61 1.55
N ALA A 90 3.32 -13.05 1.33
CA ALA A 90 2.20 -12.15 1.10
C ALA A 90 0.88 -12.74 1.59
N ARG A 91 -0.06 -11.85 1.91
CA ARG A 91 -1.43 -12.19 2.27
C ARG A 91 -2.40 -11.26 1.57
N LEU A 92 -3.23 -11.82 0.68
CA LEU A 92 -4.33 -11.11 0.02
C LEU A 92 -5.63 -11.40 0.76
N ALA A 93 -6.38 -10.37 1.14
CA ALA A 93 -7.74 -10.47 1.65
C ALA A 93 -8.72 -9.79 0.69
N THR A 94 -9.71 -10.53 0.21
CA THR A 94 -10.74 -10.04 -0.74
C THR A 94 -12.00 -10.91 -0.63
N GLY A 95 -13.19 -10.30 -0.75
CA GLY A 95 -14.46 -11.03 -0.76
C GLY A 95 -14.69 -11.97 0.43
N GLY A 96 -14.19 -11.61 1.62
CA GLY A 96 -14.27 -12.45 2.83
C GLY A 96 -13.31 -13.66 2.86
N LYS A 97 -12.45 -13.81 1.86
CA LYS A 97 -11.41 -14.85 1.78
C LYS A 97 -10.03 -14.26 2.05
N THR A 98 -9.11 -15.12 2.45
CA THR A 98 -7.68 -14.81 2.57
C THR A 98 -6.91 -15.83 1.74
N TYR A 99 -5.91 -15.37 0.99
CA TYR A 99 -4.94 -16.19 0.28
C TYR A 99 -3.54 -15.83 0.76
N GLY A 100 -2.78 -16.84 1.16
CA GLY A 100 -1.36 -16.73 1.47
C GLY A 100 -0.48 -16.82 0.23
N TRP A 101 0.82 -16.79 0.48
CA TRP A 101 1.85 -16.67 -0.55
C TRP A 101 1.78 -17.68 -1.70
N ILE A 102 1.49 -18.95 -1.37
CA ILE A 102 1.46 -20.07 -2.30
C ILE A 102 0.05 -20.63 -2.51
N ASP A 103 -0.97 -19.98 -1.94
CA ASP A 103 -2.35 -20.45 -2.09
C ASP A 103 -2.79 -20.26 -3.54
N PRO A 104 -3.43 -21.27 -4.17
CA PRO A 104 -3.93 -21.14 -5.53
C PRO A 104 -5.12 -20.18 -5.56
N ILE A 105 -4.96 -19.07 -6.27
CA ILE A 105 -6.00 -18.07 -6.52
C ILE A 105 -6.55 -18.34 -7.92
N LYS A 106 -7.88 -18.37 -8.05
CA LYS A 106 -8.54 -18.53 -9.34
C LYS A 106 -8.33 -17.30 -10.22
N ARG A 107 -8.20 -17.52 -11.52
CA ARG A 107 -7.88 -16.50 -12.53
C ARG A 107 -8.96 -16.43 -13.59
N ASP A 108 -9.08 -15.26 -14.20
CA ASP A 108 -9.92 -15.03 -15.37
C ASP A 108 -9.13 -15.34 -16.64
N MET A 109 -9.18 -16.62 -17.01
CA MET A 109 -8.50 -17.12 -18.20
C MET A 109 -9.32 -16.81 -19.44
N ASN A 110 -8.93 -15.80 -20.21
CA ASN A 110 -9.34 -15.63 -21.61
C ASN A 110 -10.87 -15.52 -21.80
N THR A 111 -11.57 -15.00 -20.80
CA THR A 111 -13.02 -14.75 -20.83
C THR A 111 -13.26 -13.27 -20.66
N SER A 112 -14.15 -12.69 -21.47
CA SER A 112 -14.52 -11.26 -21.46
C SER A 112 -15.31 -10.85 -20.20
N GLY A 113 -14.94 -11.35 -19.04
CA GLY A 113 -15.71 -11.25 -17.81
C GLY A 113 -14.85 -11.29 -16.58
N ASN A 114 -15.02 -10.22 -15.81
CA ASN A 114 -14.40 -9.87 -14.54
C ASN A 114 -15.06 -10.68 -13.42
N LYS A 115 -14.68 -11.96 -13.28
CA LYS A 115 -15.39 -12.91 -12.41
C LYS A 115 -14.80 -12.90 -11.00
N TYR A 116 -13.49 -12.70 -10.87
CA TYR A 116 -12.83 -12.67 -9.57
C TYR A 116 -12.44 -11.24 -9.23
N ALA A 117 -12.76 -10.80 -8.01
CA ALA A 117 -12.48 -9.46 -7.54
C ALA A 117 -11.01 -9.03 -7.69
N VAL A 118 -10.10 -9.98 -7.44
CA VAL A 118 -8.65 -9.81 -7.54
C VAL A 118 -8.06 -11.18 -7.84
N ASN A 119 -7.21 -11.26 -8.87
CA ASN A 119 -6.61 -12.51 -9.29
C ASN A 119 -5.23 -12.30 -9.92
N PRO A 120 -4.35 -13.31 -9.84
CA PRO A 120 -3.15 -13.31 -10.65
C PRO A 120 -3.50 -13.34 -12.14
N ASP A 121 -2.79 -12.57 -12.95
CA ASP A 121 -2.75 -12.75 -14.39
C ASP A 121 -1.32 -12.60 -14.93
N ARG A 122 -1.12 -12.89 -16.21
CA ARG A 122 0.18 -12.80 -16.85
C ARG A 122 0.12 -12.06 -18.18
N ARG A 123 1.26 -11.48 -18.55
CA ARG A 123 1.48 -10.95 -19.88
C ARG A 123 1.34 -12.06 -20.93
N ASP A 124 0.83 -11.73 -22.11
CA ASP A 124 0.57 -12.70 -23.20
C ASP A 124 1.76 -13.61 -23.51
N ASN A 125 2.95 -13.01 -23.54
CA ASN A 125 4.20 -13.68 -23.89
C ASN A 125 5.01 -14.14 -22.65
N ALA A 126 4.48 -13.96 -21.45
CA ALA A 126 5.10 -14.52 -20.25
C ALA A 126 4.95 -16.05 -20.22
N LYS A 127 5.83 -16.71 -19.47
CA LYS A 127 5.67 -18.15 -19.22
C LYS A 127 4.33 -18.41 -18.51
N PRO A 128 3.64 -19.52 -18.84
CA PRO A 128 2.47 -19.94 -18.10
C PRO A 128 2.76 -20.08 -16.61
N MET A 129 1.81 -19.66 -15.78
CA MET A 129 1.86 -19.96 -14.35
C MET A 129 1.78 -21.48 -14.13
N ALA A 130 2.36 -21.97 -13.05
CA ALA A 130 2.36 -23.40 -12.73
C ALA A 130 0.92 -23.97 -12.65
N GLY A 131 -0.02 -23.17 -12.16
CA GLY A 131 -1.44 -23.53 -12.03
C GLY A 131 -2.31 -23.20 -13.24
N GLU A 132 -1.75 -22.82 -14.38
CA GLU A 132 -2.50 -22.26 -15.51
C GLU A 132 -3.51 -23.23 -16.12
N SER A 133 -3.17 -24.51 -16.20
CA SER A 133 -4.08 -25.58 -16.67
C SER A 133 -5.34 -25.74 -15.82
N SER A 134 -5.29 -25.27 -14.56
CA SER A 134 -6.42 -25.26 -13.62
C SER A 134 -7.02 -23.87 -13.41
N SER A 135 -6.65 -22.92 -14.27
CA SER A 135 -7.03 -21.51 -14.20
C SER A 135 -6.68 -20.90 -12.84
N THR A 136 -5.47 -21.15 -12.36
CA THR A 136 -4.97 -20.66 -11.07
C THR A 136 -3.57 -20.08 -11.16
N GLY A 137 -3.24 -19.21 -10.21
CA GLY A 137 -1.91 -18.65 -9.99
C GLY A 137 -1.70 -18.36 -8.52
N THR A 138 -0.50 -17.91 -8.16
CA THR A 138 -0.14 -17.60 -6.76
C THR A 138 0.43 -16.19 -6.62
N LEU A 139 0.34 -15.62 -5.41
CA LEU A 139 1.00 -14.34 -5.10
C LEU A 139 2.52 -14.44 -5.27
N ARG A 140 3.10 -15.59 -4.94
CA ARG A 140 4.53 -15.87 -5.15
C ARG A 140 4.94 -15.66 -6.60
N GLU A 141 4.17 -16.19 -7.56
CA GLU A 141 4.47 -16.02 -8.97
C GLU A 141 4.41 -14.54 -9.36
N VAL A 142 3.42 -13.79 -8.88
CA VAL A 142 3.29 -12.35 -9.16
C VAL A 142 4.48 -11.54 -8.62
N PHE A 143 4.90 -11.79 -7.36
CA PHE A 143 5.85 -10.91 -6.66
C PHE A 143 7.29 -11.44 -6.56
N THR A 144 7.60 -12.66 -7.01
CA THR A 144 9.00 -13.18 -7.03
C THR A 144 9.46 -13.77 -8.34
N ALA A 145 8.57 -14.02 -9.30
CA ALA A 145 9.01 -14.40 -10.63
C ALA A 145 9.63 -13.18 -11.34
N ARG A 146 9.60 -13.14 -12.67
CA ARG A 146 10.15 -12.01 -13.42
C ARG A 146 9.24 -10.81 -13.22
N PRO A 147 9.77 -9.67 -12.72
CA PRO A 147 9.02 -8.42 -12.69
C PRO A 147 8.51 -8.10 -14.10
N LEU A 148 7.30 -7.57 -14.21
CA LEU A 148 6.61 -7.24 -15.47
C LEU A 148 6.05 -8.41 -16.30
N ASP A 149 6.21 -9.67 -15.88
CA ASP A 149 5.58 -10.80 -16.59
C ASP A 149 4.22 -11.18 -16.00
N TYR A 150 3.97 -10.81 -14.74
CA TYR A 150 2.78 -11.18 -14.00
C TYR A 150 2.17 -9.94 -13.33
N ILE A 151 0.86 -9.97 -13.13
CA ILE A 151 0.13 -8.91 -12.44
C ILE A 151 -0.80 -9.53 -11.39
N LEU A 152 -1.13 -8.74 -10.38
CA LEU A 152 -2.31 -8.95 -9.58
C LEU A 152 -3.39 -8.01 -10.12
N ASP A 153 -4.22 -8.58 -10.97
CA ASP A 153 -5.35 -7.95 -11.64
C ASP A 153 -6.50 -7.73 -10.65
N SER A 154 -7.18 -6.60 -10.74
CA SER A 154 -8.24 -6.22 -9.81
C SER A 154 -9.41 -5.55 -10.52
N GLU A 155 -10.60 -5.89 -10.06
CA GLU A 155 -11.82 -5.42 -10.68
C GLU A 155 -12.35 -4.11 -10.10
N ASP A 156 -12.99 -3.32 -10.98
CA ASP A 156 -13.53 -1.96 -10.75
C ASP A 156 -14.51 -1.81 -9.57
N CYS A 157 -14.91 -2.90 -8.90
CA CYS A 157 -15.96 -2.90 -7.87
C CYS A 157 -15.59 -3.63 -6.58
N ALA A 158 -14.34 -4.07 -6.39
CA ALA A 158 -13.96 -4.86 -5.23
C ALA A 158 -12.96 -4.16 -4.31
N SER A 159 -13.21 -4.22 -3.01
CA SER A 159 -12.22 -3.85 -1.99
C SER A 159 -11.32 -5.04 -1.65
N TRP A 160 -10.03 -4.75 -1.45
CA TRP A 160 -9.05 -5.75 -1.04
C TRP A 160 -7.88 -5.13 -0.28
N SER A 161 -7.15 -5.98 0.44
CA SER A 161 -5.86 -5.63 1.05
C SER A 161 -4.82 -6.72 0.79
N LEU A 162 -3.61 -6.30 0.42
CA LEU A 162 -2.44 -7.12 0.19
C LEU A 162 -1.36 -6.71 1.19
N ASP A 163 -1.03 -7.61 2.11
CA ASP A 163 0.18 -7.47 2.92
C ASP A 163 1.34 -8.12 2.16
N LEU A 164 2.38 -7.36 1.84
CA LEU A 164 3.66 -7.85 1.31
C LEU A 164 4.71 -7.76 2.41
N LYS A 165 5.45 -8.85 2.65
CA LYS A 165 6.49 -8.91 3.69
C LYS A 165 7.83 -9.28 3.09
N LEU A 166 8.85 -8.60 3.59
CA LEU A 166 10.23 -8.90 3.28
C LEU A 166 10.66 -10.22 3.91
N GLY A 167 11.76 -10.76 3.41
CA GLY A 167 12.41 -11.90 4.02
C GLY A 167 12.86 -11.65 5.46
N ASN A 168 13.02 -12.73 6.22
CA ASN A 168 13.44 -12.64 7.61
C ASN A 168 14.77 -11.87 7.75
N GLY A 169 14.77 -10.89 8.65
CA GLY A 169 15.93 -10.04 8.89
C GLY A 169 16.22 -9.06 7.76
N GLN A 170 15.21 -8.66 6.98
CA GLN A 170 15.29 -7.56 6.01
C GLN A 170 14.33 -6.43 6.39
N TYR A 171 14.72 -5.20 6.06
CA TYR A 171 13.89 -4.02 6.25
C TYR A 171 14.14 -2.96 5.17
N ILE A 172 13.14 -2.12 4.90
CA ILE A 172 13.26 -0.97 4.00
C ILE A 172 14.04 0.13 4.72
N LYS A 173 15.17 0.54 4.13
CA LYS A 173 16.05 1.53 4.74
C LYS A 173 15.65 2.94 4.32
N SER A 174 15.13 3.72 5.27
CA SER A 174 14.93 5.16 5.09
C SER A 174 16.26 5.88 4.92
N ASP A 175 16.33 6.76 3.94
CA ASP A 175 17.44 7.71 3.77
C ASP A 175 17.15 9.09 4.40
N LYS A 176 15.98 9.24 5.02
CA LYS A 176 15.45 10.47 5.65
C LYS A 176 15.37 11.66 4.69
N ASN A 177 15.09 11.38 3.42
CA ASN A 177 14.90 12.39 2.41
C ASN A 177 13.59 12.15 1.66
N SER A 178 12.59 12.96 1.99
CA SER A 178 11.29 13.01 1.29
C SER A 178 11.32 13.16 -0.24
N LYS A 179 12.49 13.45 -0.84
CA LYS A 179 12.67 13.57 -2.30
C LYS A 179 13.24 12.32 -2.97
N THR A 180 13.54 11.27 -2.22
CA THR A 180 14.06 10.01 -2.74
C THR A 180 13.08 8.89 -2.38
N PRO A 181 12.60 8.10 -3.36
CA PRO A 181 11.68 7.02 -3.05
C PRO A 181 12.45 5.78 -2.60
N GLU A 182 12.02 5.18 -1.49
CA GLU A 182 12.47 3.85 -1.07
C GLU A 182 11.57 2.72 -1.62
N ILE A 183 10.39 3.08 -2.13
CA ILE A 183 9.39 2.14 -2.64
C ILE A 183 8.92 2.61 -4.01
N ALA A 184 8.79 1.67 -4.96
CA ALA A 184 8.10 1.89 -6.22
C ALA A 184 6.92 0.93 -6.33
N ILE A 185 5.74 1.40 -6.73
CA ILE A 185 4.56 0.57 -7.00
C ILE A 185 4.15 0.78 -8.44
N LEU A 186 4.12 -0.29 -9.24
CA LEU A 186 3.75 -0.26 -10.65
C LEU A 186 2.34 -0.78 -10.81
N GLU A 187 1.56 -0.06 -11.62
CA GLU A 187 0.21 -0.45 -12.00
C GLU A 187 0.07 -0.39 -13.52
N ARG A 188 -0.75 -1.28 -14.09
CA ARG A 188 -1.18 -1.23 -15.49
C ARG A 188 -2.53 -0.50 -15.57
N GLY A 189 -2.70 0.33 -16.60
CA GLY A 189 -3.92 1.08 -16.88
C GLY A 189 -3.83 2.56 -16.52
N MET A 190 -3.07 2.91 -15.49
CA MET A 190 -2.96 4.23 -14.88
C MET A 190 -4.31 4.83 -14.48
N ASN A 191 -5.25 3.96 -14.12
CA ASN A 191 -6.65 4.30 -13.89
C ASN A 191 -7.05 4.15 -12.43
N SER A 192 -6.16 3.69 -11.54
CA SER A 192 -6.54 3.33 -10.18
C SER A 192 -5.90 4.12 -9.05
N ASP A 193 -6.64 4.27 -7.96
CA ASP A 193 -6.13 4.81 -6.70
C ASP A 193 -5.76 3.68 -5.73
N LEU A 194 -4.86 3.96 -4.78
CA LEU A 194 -4.44 2.99 -3.76
C LEU A 194 -4.27 3.67 -2.39
N LYS A 195 -4.30 2.85 -1.33
CA LYS A 195 -3.77 3.21 -0.02
C LYS A 195 -2.62 2.28 0.33
N VAL A 196 -1.57 2.85 0.92
CA VAL A 196 -0.41 2.09 1.40
C VAL A 196 -0.17 2.40 2.87
N LYS A 197 0.15 1.39 3.65
CA LYS A 197 0.74 1.52 5.00
C LYS A 197 2.05 0.77 5.04
N ALA A 198 3.00 1.25 5.84
CA ALA A 198 4.17 0.47 6.19
C ALA A 198 3.81 -0.53 7.30
N ILE A 199 4.26 -1.78 7.17
CA ILE A 199 4.23 -2.79 8.23
C ILE A 199 5.53 -2.67 9.00
N VAL A 200 5.43 -2.41 10.30
CA VAL A 200 6.56 -2.02 11.15
C VAL A 200 6.76 -3.05 12.25
N SER A 201 8.01 -3.48 12.43
CA SER A 201 8.46 -4.28 13.57
C SER A 201 9.22 -3.39 14.56
N ASN A 202 8.77 -3.35 15.81
CA ASN A 202 9.47 -2.70 16.90
C ASN A 202 9.61 -3.67 18.07
N GLY A 203 10.82 -4.20 18.28
CA GLY A 203 11.06 -5.19 19.34
C GLY A 203 10.22 -6.47 19.21
N GLY A 204 9.84 -6.85 17.98
CA GLY A 204 8.99 -8.02 17.69
C GLY A 204 7.49 -7.73 17.67
N GLN A 205 7.05 -6.54 18.09
CA GLN A 205 5.67 -6.11 17.91
C GLN A 205 5.44 -5.63 16.47
N ILE A 206 4.48 -6.24 15.79
CA ILE A 206 4.10 -5.84 14.43
C ILE A 206 2.92 -4.86 14.47
N THR A 207 3.09 -3.71 13.84
CA THR A 207 2.06 -2.66 13.70
C THR A 207 2.02 -2.13 12.26
N THR A 208 1.04 -1.27 11.95
CA THR A 208 1.01 -0.54 10.67
C THR A 208 0.99 0.97 10.92
N THR A 209 1.62 1.73 10.03
CA THR A 209 1.58 3.20 10.07
C THR A 209 0.22 3.75 9.65
N LYS A 210 0.08 5.08 9.65
CA LYS A 210 -1.00 5.76 8.92
C LYS A 210 -0.96 5.39 7.44
N SER A 211 -2.13 5.47 6.79
CA SER A 211 -2.23 5.28 5.35
C SER A 211 -1.72 6.49 4.58
N VAL A 212 -0.98 6.22 3.51
CA VAL A 212 -0.64 7.15 2.44
C VAL A 212 -1.58 6.88 1.27
N PHE A 213 -2.28 7.91 0.80
CA PHE A 213 -3.15 7.81 -0.38
C PHE A 213 -2.33 8.05 -1.65
N LEU A 214 -2.47 7.15 -2.61
CA LEU A 214 -1.84 7.21 -3.93
C LEU A 214 -2.92 7.45 -4.96
N SER A 215 -2.96 8.67 -5.50
CA SER A 215 -3.93 9.01 -6.54
C SER A 215 -3.46 8.57 -7.92
N ARG A 216 -4.38 8.06 -8.73
CA ARG A 216 -4.21 7.79 -10.18
C ARG A 216 -3.64 8.99 -10.93
N THR A 217 -4.08 10.20 -10.57
CA THR A 217 -3.63 11.46 -11.21
C THR A 217 -2.16 11.77 -10.98
N ALA A 218 -1.58 11.15 -9.96
CA ALA A 218 -0.21 11.38 -9.56
C ALA A 218 0.75 10.28 -10.04
N GLN A 219 0.22 9.20 -10.63
CA GLN A 219 1.02 8.22 -11.34
C GLN A 219 1.83 8.88 -12.44
N ARG A 220 3.00 8.29 -12.73
CA ARG A 220 3.85 8.69 -13.85
C ARG A 220 4.02 7.54 -14.80
N TYR A 221 3.86 7.83 -16.08
CA TYR A 221 4.01 6.82 -17.11
C TYR A 221 5.47 6.39 -17.19
N THR A 222 5.72 5.09 -17.15
CA THR A 222 7.08 4.52 -17.14
C THR A 222 7.73 4.46 -18.52
N ASN A 223 7.02 4.84 -19.59
CA ASN A 223 7.34 4.55 -20.99
C ASN A 223 7.24 3.08 -21.39
N PHE A 224 6.55 2.27 -20.60
CA PHE A 224 6.28 0.86 -20.90
C PHE A 224 4.79 0.55 -20.97
N LYS A 225 4.43 -0.36 -21.87
CA LYS A 225 3.07 -0.87 -21.98
C LYS A 225 3.07 -2.39 -21.80
N MET A 226 1.99 -2.89 -21.23
CA MET A 226 1.79 -4.31 -20.98
C MET A 226 0.44 -4.75 -21.54
N ASP A 227 0.47 -5.87 -22.27
CA ASP A 227 -0.72 -6.63 -22.67
C ASP A 227 -0.86 -7.84 -21.75
N THR A 228 -2.07 -8.26 -21.42
CA THR A 228 -2.30 -9.44 -20.57
C THR A 228 -3.35 -10.34 -21.20
N LEU A 229 -3.39 -11.61 -20.76
CA LEU A 229 -4.29 -12.60 -21.39
C LEU A 229 -5.78 -12.25 -21.27
N GLU A 230 -6.13 -11.43 -20.29
CA GLU A 230 -7.51 -11.12 -19.94
C GLU A 230 -8.14 -10.09 -20.89
N ILE A 231 -7.38 -9.10 -21.40
CA ILE A 231 -7.88 -8.07 -22.31
C ILE A 231 -7.01 -7.91 -23.56
N ALA A 232 -7.65 -7.56 -24.67
CA ALA A 232 -6.92 -7.24 -25.89
C ALA A 232 -6.38 -5.80 -25.85
N GLY A 233 -5.06 -5.67 -25.88
CA GLY A 233 -4.37 -4.45 -26.23
C GLY A 233 -3.52 -3.88 -25.10
N ALA A 234 -2.25 -3.65 -25.41
CA ALA A 234 -1.29 -3.14 -24.45
C ALA A 234 -1.68 -1.78 -23.82
N GLN A 235 -1.81 -1.79 -22.49
CA GLN A 235 -2.10 -0.62 -21.66
C GLN A 235 -0.83 -0.02 -21.07
N LYS A 236 -0.88 1.26 -20.69
CA LYS A 236 0.27 1.96 -20.08
C LYS A 236 0.55 1.41 -18.68
N VAL A 237 1.82 1.27 -18.33
CA VAL A 237 2.24 0.99 -16.96
C VAL A 237 2.68 2.29 -16.30
N GLY A 238 1.97 2.66 -15.24
CA GLY A 238 2.31 3.76 -14.37
C GLY A 238 3.12 3.32 -13.15
N VAL A 239 3.62 4.31 -12.43
CA VAL A 239 4.32 4.09 -11.17
C VAL A 239 4.07 5.22 -10.18
N TRP A 240 4.04 4.83 -8.91
CA TRP A 240 4.21 5.71 -7.77
C TRP A 240 5.59 5.48 -7.14
N GLY A 241 6.30 6.56 -6.81
CA GLY A 241 7.50 6.52 -5.97
C GLY A 241 7.17 7.07 -4.59
N LEU A 242 7.28 6.24 -3.55
CA LEU A 242 7.02 6.65 -2.17
C LEU A 242 8.31 6.77 -1.37
N SER A 243 8.42 7.88 -0.64
CA SER A 243 9.41 8.00 0.43
C SER A 243 8.84 7.47 1.75
N LEU A 244 9.67 6.86 2.59
CA LEU A 244 9.26 6.45 3.93
C LEU A 244 8.84 7.65 4.81
N ASP A 245 9.34 8.85 4.52
CA ASP A 245 8.94 10.08 5.21
C ASP A 245 7.43 10.38 5.03
N SER A 246 6.81 9.88 3.95
CA SER A 246 5.37 10.05 3.68
C SER A 246 4.48 9.39 4.73
N PHE A 247 4.96 8.33 5.41
CA PHE A 247 4.23 7.65 6.48
C PHE A 247 4.32 8.38 7.82
N GLY A 248 5.06 9.50 7.90
CA GLY A 248 5.30 10.22 9.15
C GLY A 248 6.37 9.55 10.02
N PRO A 249 6.48 9.91 11.30
CA PRO A 249 7.41 9.27 12.22
C PRO A 249 7.14 7.76 12.33
N ILE A 250 8.17 6.95 12.07
CA ILE A 250 8.12 5.48 12.19
C ILE A 250 9.01 5.06 13.36
N GLU A 251 8.41 4.38 14.33
CA GLU A 251 9.14 3.74 15.43
C GLU A 251 9.35 2.27 15.11
N GLY A 252 10.57 1.91 14.71
CA GLY A 252 10.96 0.54 14.37
C GLY A 252 11.44 0.38 12.92
N GLN A 253 11.46 -0.87 12.45
CA GLN A 253 11.89 -1.24 11.10
C GLN A 253 10.68 -1.50 10.21
N VAL A 254 10.67 -0.94 9.01
CA VAL A 254 9.66 -1.24 8.00
C VAL A 254 9.99 -2.59 7.36
N ILE A 255 9.23 -3.62 7.69
CA ILE A 255 9.46 -5.01 7.26
C ILE A 255 8.51 -5.44 6.13
N GLY A 256 7.63 -4.55 5.68
CA GLY A 256 6.63 -4.85 4.68
C GLY A 256 5.71 -3.67 4.39
N LEU A 257 4.75 -3.90 3.50
CA LEU A 257 3.76 -2.94 3.08
C LEU A 257 2.38 -3.58 3.12
N GLN A 258 1.37 -2.85 3.57
CA GLN A 258 -0.03 -3.18 3.33
C GLN A 258 -0.54 -2.24 2.25
N ILE A 259 -0.86 -2.80 1.09
CA ILE A 259 -1.46 -2.10 -0.05
C ILE A 259 -2.94 -2.45 -0.07
N SER A 260 -3.83 -1.49 -0.27
CA SER A 260 -5.26 -1.74 -0.33
C SER A 260 -5.94 -0.88 -1.38
N SER A 261 -6.96 -1.47 -1.99
CA SER A 261 -7.89 -0.79 -2.90
C SER A 261 -9.29 -0.81 -2.30
N ASP A 262 -10.01 0.30 -2.46
CA ASP A 262 -11.45 0.35 -2.18
C ASP A 262 -12.23 0.10 -3.48
N ALA A 263 -13.48 -0.37 -3.37
CA ALA A 263 -14.34 -0.58 -4.54
C ALA A 263 -14.52 0.67 -5.43
N SER A 264 -14.30 1.88 -4.91
CA SER A 264 -14.36 3.12 -5.69
C SER A 264 -13.04 3.48 -6.41
N TYR A 265 -11.99 2.67 -6.26
CA TYR A 265 -10.65 3.04 -6.70
C TYR A 265 -10.28 2.55 -8.10
N GLY A 266 -11.22 1.94 -8.84
CA GLY A 266 -11.07 1.67 -10.28
C GLY A 266 -10.24 0.43 -10.64
N GLY A 267 -10.08 -0.52 -9.70
CA GLY A 267 -9.45 -1.81 -9.99
C GLY A 267 -7.96 -1.72 -10.35
N PRO A 268 -7.04 -1.62 -9.37
CA PRO A 268 -5.62 -1.50 -9.68
C PRO A 268 -4.99 -2.83 -10.10
N ASP A 269 -4.45 -2.85 -11.32
CA ASP A 269 -3.66 -3.96 -11.85
C ASP A 269 -2.20 -3.86 -11.36
N LEU A 270 -1.89 -4.42 -10.20
CA LEU A 270 -0.54 -4.34 -9.66
C LEU A 270 0.45 -5.18 -10.48
N VAL A 271 1.38 -4.50 -11.14
CA VAL A 271 2.44 -5.13 -11.94
C VAL A 271 3.64 -5.54 -11.08
N GLY A 272 3.90 -4.79 -10.01
CA GLY A 272 5.02 -5.08 -9.14
C GLY A 272 5.28 -4.01 -8.10
N VAL A 273 6.01 -4.38 -7.06
CA VAL A 273 6.38 -3.49 -5.96
C VAL A 273 7.88 -3.65 -5.74
N ALA A 274 8.63 -2.56 -5.85
CA ALA A 274 10.08 -2.53 -5.62
C ALA A 274 10.40 -1.88 -4.29
N THR A 275 11.49 -2.30 -3.66
CA THR A 275 12.02 -1.62 -2.48
C THR A 275 13.52 -1.78 -2.30
N ASN A 276 14.17 -0.77 -1.71
CA ASN A 276 15.60 -0.76 -1.38
C ASN A 276 15.93 -1.53 -0.08
N ALA A 277 15.30 -2.69 0.12
CA ALA A 277 15.44 -3.48 1.34
C ALA A 277 16.90 -3.89 1.58
N VAL A 278 17.32 -3.84 2.84
CA VAL A 278 18.66 -4.25 3.29
C VAL A 278 18.58 -5.26 4.43
N PRO A 279 19.58 -6.13 4.60
CA PRO A 279 19.65 -7.00 5.77
C PRO A 279 19.80 -6.21 7.08
N GLU A 280 19.20 -6.72 8.15
CA GLU A 280 19.39 -6.23 9.50
C GLU A 280 20.86 -6.33 9.92
N PRO A 281 21.40 -5.33 10.64
CA PRO A 281 22.81 -5.33 11.07
C PRO A 281 23.21 -6.60 11.84
N GLY A 282 22.30 -7.17 12.64
CA GLY A 282 22.54 -8.41 13.39
C GLY A 282 22.81 -9.62 12.51
N THR A 283 22.07 -9.76 11.40
CA THR A 283 22.24 -10.83 10.40
C THR A 283 23.62 -10.74 9.74
N MET A 284 24.07 -9.52 9.43
CA MET A 284 25.39 -9.28 8.84
C MET A 284 26.54 -9.63 9.79
N ILE A 285 26.40 -9.30 11.09
CA ILE A 285 27.39 -9.67 12.12
C ILE A 285 27.48 -11.19 12.27
N ALA A 286 26.34 -11.88 12.36
CA ALA A 286 26.30 -13.33 12.50
C ALA A 286 26.97 -14.05 11.32
N LEU A 287 26.73 -13.58 10.09
CA LEU A 287 27.36 -14.11 8.89
C LEU A 287 28.89 -13.92 8.92
N GLY A 288 29.34 -12.70 9.25
CA GLY A 288 30.76 -12.38 9.36
C GLY A 288 31.48 -13.21 10.43
N ALA A 289 30.86 -13.38 11.60
CA ALA A 289 31.38 -14.21 12.67
C ALA A 289 31.44 -15.70 12.27
N GLY A 290 30.42 -16.20 11.58
CA GLY A 290 30.38 -17.57 11.05
C GLY A 290 31.51 -17.85 10.04
N LEU A 291 31.73 -16.93 9.09
CA LEU A 291 32.83 -17.03 8.12
C LEU A 291 34.21 -16.96 8.80
N ALA A 292 34.38 -16.07 9.78
CA ALA A 292 35.62 -15.98 10.55
C ALA A 292 35.90 -17.26 11.37
N ALA A 293 34.86 -17.85 11.98
CA ALA A 293 34.97 -19.11 12.71
C ALA A 293 35.34 -20.29 11.78
N LEU A 294 34.72 -20.37 10.59
CA LEU A 294 35.04 -21.37 9.56
C LEU A 294 36.47 -21.20 9.04
N ALA A 295 36.91 -19.97 8.77
CA ALA A 295 38.28 -19.68 8.34
C ALA A 295 39.32 -20.05 9.41
N ARG A 296 39.03 -19.76 10.69
CA ARG A 296 39.89 -20.15 11.82
C ARG A 296 39.95 -21.67 11.99
N ARG A 297 38.85 -22.38 11.74
CA ARG A 297 38.82 -23.84 11.78
C ARG A 297 39.67 -24.45 10.66
N ARG A 298 39.61 -23.92 9.43
CA ARG A 298 40.43 -24.40 8.30
C ARG A 298 41.94 -24.23 8.52
N ARG A 299 42.38 -23.18 9.24
CA ARG A 299 43.80 -22.99 9.61
C ARG A 299 44.33 -23.94 10.67
N LYS A 300 43.45 -24.70 11.35
CA LYS A 300 43.87 -25.72 12.34
C LYS A 300 43.93 -27.13 11.76
N THR A 301 43.42 -27.33 10.55
CA THR A 301 43.38 -28.64 9.86
C THR A 301 44.34 -28.74 8.69
N ALA A 302 45.09 -27.67 8.39
CA ALA A 302 46.25 -27.64 7.50
C ALA A 302 47.51 -27.49 8.35
#